data_AF-A0A061QRC7-F1
#
_entry.id   AF-A0A061QRC7-F1
#
_cell.length_a   1.000
_cell.length_b   1.000
_cell.length_c   1.000
_cell.angle_alpha   90.00
_cell.angle_beta   90.00
_cell.angle_gamma   90.00
#
_symmetry.space_group_name_H-M   'P 1'
#
loop_
_entity.id
_entity.type
_entity.pdbx_description
1 polymer ?
#
loop_
_entity_poly.entity_id
_entity_poly.type
_entity_poly.pdbx_seq_one_letter_code
_entity_poly.pdbx_strand_id
1 'polypeptide(L)'
;LGYVCPLTENDEPQYCVLTDVNPNFGITNFDNFPAALLTIFECITLEGWADVMYMAQDAVSQWMWIYFVSLIWFGSFFAVNLFLAVLYLRFKQSQEVSAEEEIGLVEASRPAVSPDGDVPVVSGPALWRSLRRWCYALQAHRHFEVVTMVVIII
;
A
#
# COMPACT_ATOMS: atom_id res chain seq x y z
N LEU A 1 20.39 -22.89 -22.22
CA LEU A 1 19.87 -21.51 -22.11
C LEU A 1 19.78 -21.22 -20.62
N GLY A 2 20.89 -20.86 -20.01
CA GLY A 2 21.04 -20.59 -18.58
C GLY A 2 22.29 -19.73 -18.43
N TYR A 3 22.18 -18.62 -17.72
CA TYR A 3 23.21 -17.60 -17.66
C TYR A 3 24.43 -18.08 -16.86
N VAL A 4 25.60 -17.55 -17.24
CA VAL A 4 26.87 -17.77 -16.55
C VAL A 4 26.85 -16.98 -15.24
N CYS A 5 27.06 -17.65 -14.10
CA CYS A 5 27.18 -16.98 -12.80
C CYS A 5 28.39 -16.04 -12.78
N PRO A 6 28.27 -14.81 -12.23
CA PRO A 6 29.43 -13.93 -12.05
C PRO A 6 30.45 -14.57 -11.11
N LEU A 7 31.73 -14.45 -11.44
CA LEU A 7 32.83 -14.89 -10.58
C LEU A 7 32.83 -14.08 -9.28
N THR A 8 33.03 -14.74 -8.14
CA THR A 8 33.32 -14.07 -6.87
C THR A 8 34.77 -13.58 -6.83
N GLU A 9 35.09 -12.70 -5.88
CA GLU A 9 36.42 -12.10 -5.62
C GLU A 9 37.56 -13.13 -5.44
N ASN A 10 37.25 -14.42 -5.27
CA ASN A 10 38.21 -15.50 -5.02
C ASN A 10 38.50 -16.42 -6.23
N ASP A 11 38.05 -16.09 -7.45
CA ASP A 11 38.36 -16.86 -8.69
C ASP A 11 37.93 -18.35 -8.68
N GLU A 12 37.05 -18.75 -7.76
CA GLU A 12 36.50 -20.12 -7.72
C GLU A 12 35.41 -20.28 -8.80
N PRO A 13 35.48 -21.31 -9.67
CA PRO A 13 34.50 -21.52 -10.73
C PRO A 13 33.15 -21.97 -10.14
N GLN A 14 32.13 -21.14 -10.29
CA GLN A 14 30.75 -21.52 -9.97
C GLN A 14 30.09 -22.23 -11.16
N TYR A 15 29.41 -23.34 -10.88
CA TYR A 15 28.64 -24.08 -11.86
C TYR A 15 27.16 -23.97 -11.53
N CYS A 16 26.32 -23.68 -12.53
CA CYS A 16 24.87 -23.69 -12.35
C CYS A 16 24.42 -25.12 -12.05
N VAL A 17 23.80 -25.33 -10.89
CA VAL A 17 23.21 -26.61 -10.51
C VAL A 17 21.70 -26.49 -10.63
N LEU A 18 21.07 -27.48 -11.26
CA LEU A 18 19.63 -27.65 -11.16
C LEU A 18 19.33 -28.05 -9.71
N THR A 19 18.75 -27.12 -8.97
CA THR A 19 18.31 -27.33 -7.60
C THR A 19 16.80 -27.40 -7.58
N ASP A 20 16.25 -28.39 -6.87
CA ASP A 20 14.79 -28.54 -6.69
C ASP A 20 14.25 -27.66 -5.54
N VAL A 21 15.10 -26.82 -4.94
CA VAL A 21 14.73 -25.92 -3.84
C VAL A 21 14.66 -24.47 -4.27
N ASN A 22 13.52 -23.87 -3.98
CA ASN A 22 13.23 -22.46 -4.22
C ASN A 22 13.96 -21.53 -3.23
N PRO A 23 14.27 -20.28 -3.61
CA PRO A 23 14.83 -19.27 -2.72
C PRO A 23 13.98 -19.01 -1.46
N ASN A 24 14.59 -18.42 -0.42
CA ASN A 24 13.92 -18.11 0.85
C ASN A 24 13.14 -19.28 1.44
N PHE A 25 13.77 -20.46 1.52
CA PHE A 25 13.16 -21.70 2.03
C PHE A 25 11.88 -22.12 1.28
N GLY A 26 11.73 -21.71 0.02
CA GLY A 26 10.55 -21.96 -0.78
C GLY A 26 9.31 -21.15 -0.39
N ILE A 27 9.51 -20.02 0.29
CA ILE A 27 8.42 -19.09 0.61
C ILE A 27 8.14 -18.15 -0.56
N THR A 28 9.19 -17.55 -1.13
CA THR A 28 9.07 -16.56 -2.22
C THR A 28 9.22 -17.25 -3.58
N ASN A 29 8.11 -17.69 -4.16
CA ASN A 29 8.08 -18.32 -5.47
C ASN A 29 6.74 -18.10 -6.18
N PHE A 30 6.74 -18.38 -7.50
CA PHE A 30 5.57 -18.24 -8.36
C PHE A 30 5.05 -19.59 -8.90
N ASP A 31 5.39 -20.70 -8.25
CA ASP A 31 5.06 -22.05 -8.75
C ASP A 31 3.60 -22.43 -8.49
N ASN A 32 3.03 -21.90 -7.41
CA ASN A 32 1.68 -22.20 -6.96
C ASN A 32 0.91 -20.91 -6.66
N PHE A 33 -0.41 -20.93 -6.89
CA PHE A 33 -1.25 -19.74 -6.67
C PHE A 33 -1.14 -19.14 -5.25
N PRO A 34 -1.18 -19.93 -4.14
CA PRO A 34 -1.05 -19.36 -2.80
C PRO A 34 0.34 -18.77 -2.51
N ALA A 35 1.41 -19.40 -3.01
CA ALA A 35 2.78 -18.90 -2.84
C ALA A 35 3.01 -17.62 -3.65
N ALA A 36 2.49 -17.56 -4.87
CA ALA A 36 2.51 -16.37 -5.70
C ALA A 36 1.75 -15.21 -5.03
N LEU A 37 0.58 -15.47 -4.43
CA LEU A 37 -0.18 -14.45 -3.71
C LEU A 37 0.59 -13.87 -2.51
N LEU A 38 1.26 -14.73 -1.73
CA LEU A 38 2.09 -14.28 -0.61
C LEU A 38 3.28 -13.44 -1.08
N THR A 39 3.96 -13.88 -2.14
CA THR A 39 5.08 -13.15 -2.75
C THR A 39 4.64 -11.80 -3.29
N ILE A 40 3.46 -11.72 -3.93
CA ILE A 40 2.86 -10.46 -4.39
C ILE A 40 2.50 -9.56 -3.21
N PHE A 41 1.94 -10.12 -2.13
CA PHE A 41 1.62 -9.36 -0.92
C PHE A 41 2.87 -8.73 -0.30
N GLU A 42 3.95 -9.50 -0.15
CA GLU A 42 5.26 -9.02 0.29
C GLU A 42 5.76 -7.87 -0.61
N CYS A 43 5.66 -8.03 -1.93
CA CYS A 43 6.02 -6.97 -2.88
C CYS A 43 5.20 -5.68 -2.69
N ILE A 44 3.87 -5.79 -2.47
CA ILE A 44 2.99 -4.63 -2.27
C ILE A 44 3.28 -3.92 -0.94
N THR A 45 3.75 -4.66 0.09
CA THR A 45 4.17 -4.08 1.37
C THR A 45 5.51 -3.35 1.31
N LEU A 46 6.21 -3.39 0.17
CA LEU A 46 7.54 -2.80 -0.03
C LEU A 46 8.64 -3.39 0.87
N GLU A 47 8.44 -4.60 1.37
CA GLU A 47 9.43 -5.38 2.13
C GLU A 47 10.00 -6.45 1.20
N GLY A 48 11.34 -6.58 1.10
CA GLY A 48 12.00 -7.63 0.30
C GLY A 48 11.73 -7.62 -1.21
N TRP A 49 10.93 -6.67 -1.72
CA TRP A 49 10.46 -6.66 -3.11
C TRP A 49 11.58 -6.51 -4.15
N ALA A 50 12.63 -5.74 -3.82
CA ALA A 50 13.76 -5.52 -4.71
C ALA A 50 14.56 -6.82 -4.92
N ASP A 51 14.76 -7.60 -3.86
CA ASP A 51 15.44 -8.89 -3.93
C ASP A 51 14.65 -9.88 -4.79
N VAL A 52 13.32 -9.93 -4.61
CA VAL A 52 12.43 -10.75 -5.44
C VAL A 52 12.47 -10.31 -6.91
N MET A 53 12.50 -9.01 -7.19
CA MET A 53 12.65 -8.48 -8.54
C MET A 53 14.00 -8.91 -9.15
N TYR A 54 15.11 -8.76 -8.44
CA TYR A 54 16.43 -9.15 -8.95
C TYR A 54 16.51 -10.65 -9.23
N MET A 55 15.99 -11.49 -8.32
CA MET A 55 15.90 -12.93 -8.56
C MET A 55 15.06 -13.27 -9.81
N ALA A 56 13.96 -12.55 -10.04
CA ALA A 56 13.12 -12.73 -11.22
C ALA A 56 13.79 -12.21 -12.51
N GLN A 57 14.60 -11.15 -12.41
CA GLN A 57 15.39 -10.63 -13.54
C GLN A 57 16.45 -11.63 -14.00
N ASP A 58 17.14 -12.25 -13.04
CA ASP A 58 18.15 -13.28 -13.30
C ASP A 58 17.51 -14.56 -13.86
N ALA A 59 16.31 -14.91 -13.39
CA ALA A 59 15.60 -16.12 -13.83
C ALA A 59 14.98 -15.99 -15.23
N VAL A 60 14.40 -14.82 -15.57
CA VAL A 60 13.62 -14.67 -16.82
C VAL A 60 14.21 -13.62 -17.76
N SER A 61 14.29 -12.36 -17.31
CA SER A 61 14.72 -11.25 -18.17
C SER A 61 14.99 -9.98 -17.38
N GLN A 62 15.99 -9.21 -17.82
CA GLN A 62 16.29 -7.89 -17.26
C GLN A 62 15.10 -6.92 -17.30
N TRP A 63 14.12 -7.10 -18.18
CA TRP A 63 12.93 -6.22 -18.30
C TRP A 63 11.86 -6.46 -17.22
N MET A 64 12.06 -7.40 -16.29
CA MET A 64 11.09 -7.72 -15.25
C MET A 64 10.83 -6.58 -14.27
N TRP A 65 11.73 -5.60 -14.13
CA TRP A 65 11.51 -4.42 -13.29
C TRP A 65 10.21 -3.68 -13.65
N ILE A 66 9.81 -3.66 -14.93
CA ILE A 66 8.57 -2.99 -15.36
C ILE A 66 7.34 -3.68 -14.75
N TYR A 67 7.34 -5.01 -14.69
CA TYR A 67 6.27 -5.79 -14.07
C TYR A 67 6.16 -5.45 -12.58
N PHE A 68 7.25 -5.54 -11.83
CA PHE A 68 7.26 -5.30 -10.37
C PHE A 68 6.90 -3.85 -10.03
N VAL A 69 7.41 -2.87 -10.78
CA VAL A 69 7.07 -1.45 -10.58
C VAL A 69 5.59 -1.19 -10.87
N SER A 70 5.03 -1.76 -11.94
CA SER A 70 3.59 -1.63 -12.23
C SER A 70 2.72 -2.30 -11.16
N LEU A 71 3.13 -3.48 -10.67
CA LEU A 71 2.45 -4.23 -9.63
C LEU A 71 2.40 -3.44 -8.32
N ILE A 72 3.53 -2.82 -7.93
CA ILE A 72 3.60 -1.97 -6.75
C ILE A 72 2.70 -0.75 -6.92
N TRP A 73 2.71 -0.10 -8.09
CA TRP A 73 1.88 1.07 -8.35
C TRP A 73 0.38 0.79 -8.18
N PHE A 74 -0.12 -0.27 -8.84
CA PHE A 74 -1.50 -0.69 -8.68
C PHE A 74 -1.77 -1.18 -7.24
N GLY A 75 -0.86 -1.98 -6.68
CA GLY A 75 -0.99 -2.55 -5.34
C GLY A 75 -1.08 -1.50 -4.25
N SER A 76 -0.24 -0.47 -4.27
CA SER A 76 -0.26 0.63 -3.31
C SER A 76 -1.56 1.43 -3.39
N PHE A 77 -2.08 1.69 -4.60
CA PHE A 77 -3.37 2.37 -4.76
C PHE A 77 -4.51 1.55 -4.14
N PHE A 78 -4.55 0.24 -4.41
CA PHE A 78 -5.57 -0.63 -3.81
C PHE A 78 -5.40 -0.77 -2.30
N ALA A 79 -4.18 -0.93 -1.79
CA ALA A 79 -3.91 -1.10 -0.37
C ALA A 79 -4.33 0.13 0.45
N VAL A 80 -3.98 1.34 0.01
CA VAL A 80 -4.38 2.59 0.68
C VAL A 80 -5.89 2.78 0.63
N ASN A 81 -6.51 2.55 -0.52
CA ASN A 81 -7.96 2.69 -0.67
C ASN A 81 -8.74 1.66 0.17
N LEU A 82 -8.25 0.43 0.26
CA LEU A 82 -8.83 -0.61 1.12
C LEU A 82 -8.68 -0.24 2.59
N PHE A 83 -7.49 0.20 3.02
CA PHE A 83 -7.24 0.59 4.40
C PHE A 83 -8.13 1.77 4.82
N LEU A 84 -8.24 2.80 3.98
CA LEU A 84 -9.13 3.93 4.22
C LEU A 84 -10.60 3.52 4.32
N ALA A 85 -11.07 2.62 3.43
CA ALA A 85 -12.43 2.11 3.47
C ALA A 85 -12.71 1.36 4.78
N VAL A 86 -11.79 0.48 5.23
CA VAL A 86 -11.93 -0.26 6.48
C VAL A 86 -11.94 0.68 7.68
N LEU A 87 -11.03 1.65 7.75
CA LEU A 87 -11.01 2.65 8.81
C LEU A 87 -12.31 3.47 8.84
N TYR A 88 -12.78 3.92 7.68
CA TYR A 88 -14.02 4.69 7.56
C TYR A 88 -15.22 3.90 8.09
N LEU A 89 -15.34 2.61 7.74
CA LEU A 89 -16.40 1.74 8.24
C LEU A 89 -16.38 1.62 9.76
N ARG A 90 -15.18 1.45 10.35
CA ARG A 90 -15.01 1.38 11.81
C ARG A 90 -15.39 2.69 12.50
N PHE A 91 -14.96 3.84 11.97
CA PHE A 91 -15.31 5.15 12.54
C PHE A 91 -16.79 5.48 12.42
N LYS A 92 -17.45 5.06 11.33
CA LYS A 92 -18.89 5.23 11.16
C LYS A 92 -19.66 4.40 12.20
N GLN A 93 -19.27 3.14 12.39
CA GLN A 93 -19.88 2.26 13.39
C GLN A 93 -19.76 2.82 14.82
N SER A 94 -18.60 3.35 15.21
CA SER A 94 -18.44 3.96 16.54
C SER A 94 -19.26 5.25 16.71
N GLN A 95 -19.41 6.05 15.64
CA GLN A 95 -20.22 7.26 15.69
C GLN A 95 -21.71 6.95 15.79
N GLU A 96 -22.20 5.92 15.09
CA GLU A 96 -23.61 5.51 15.17
C GLU A 96 -23.99 5.07 16.59
N VAL A 97 -23.13 4.29 17.26
CA VAL A 97 -23.38 3.81 18.64
C VAL A 97 -23.42 4.97 19.64
N SER A 98 -22.48 5.92 19.57
CA SER A 98 -22.49 7.09 20.47
C SER A 98 -23.59 8.10 20.10
N ALA A 99 -23.91 8.23 18.81
CA ALA A 99 -24.97 9.12 18.35
C ALA A 99 -26.36 8.59 18.76
N GLU A 100 -26.63 7.29 18.74
CA GLU A 100 -27.92 6.74 19.19
C GLU A 100 -28.14 6.94 20.71
N GLU A 101 -27.08 6.88 21.51
CA GLU A 101 -27.13 7.12 22.96
C GLU A 101 -27.33 8.62 23.28
N GLU A 102 -26.62 9.51 22.58
CA GLU A 102 -26.83 10.96 22.68
C GLU A 102 -28.18 11.40 22.09
N ILE A 103 -28.63 10.86 20.95
CA ILE A 103 -29.92 11.18 20.33
C ILE A 103 -31.07 10.71 21.22
N GLY A 104 -30.99 9.54 21.87
CA GLY A 104 -32.04 9.08 22.79
C GLY A 104 -32.22 10.00 24.00
N LEU A 105 -31.11 10.49 24.57
CA LEU A 105 -31.13 11.44 25.69
C LEU A 105 -31.51 12.86 25.24
N VAL A 106 -31.07 13.29 24.05
CA VAL A 106 -31.42 14.58 23.45
C VAL A 106 -32.88 14.62 23.02
N GLU A 107 -33.43 13.54 22.45
CA GLU A 107 -34.84 13.41 22.04
C GLU A 107 -35.76 13.40 23.27
N ALA A 108 -35.40 12.68 24.33
CA ALA A 108 -36.14 12.68 25.59
C ALA A 108 -36.14 14.06 26.28
N SER A 109 -35.16 14.91 25.98
CA SER A 109 -34.99 16.24 26.58
C SER A 109 -35.37 17.39 25.64
N ARG A 110 -35.80 17.12 24.39
CA ARG A 110 -35.99 18.17 23.38
C ARG A 110 -37.35 18.86 23.55
N PRO A 111 -37.40 20.17 23.84
CA PRO A 111 -38.61 20.95 23.53
C PRO A 111 -38.75 21.04 21.99
N ALA A 112 -39.99 21.14 21.50
CA ALA A 112 -40.31 21.19 20.07
C ALA A 112 -39.41 22.19 19.31
N VAL A 113 -38.60 21.70 18.36
CA VAL A 113 -37.68 22.53 17.57
C VAL A 113 -38.40 23.18 16.40
N SER A 114 -38.33 24.51 16.33
CA SER A 114 -38.76 25.33 15.20
C SER A 114 -37.78 25.21 14.02
N PRO A 115 -38.22 25.34 12.75
CA PRO A 115 -37.45 24.94 11.56
C PRO A 115 -36.22 25.78 11.20
N ASP A 116 -35.91 26.86 11.91
CA ASP A 116 -34.82 27.78 11.55
C ASP A 116 -33.74 27.79 12.64
N GLY A 117 -32.69 26.99 12.45
CA GLY A 117 -31.55 26.95 13.36
C GLY A 117 -30.34 26.24 12.75
N ASP A 118 -29.37 27.04 12.28
CA ASP A 118 -28.15 26.57 11.63
C ASP A 118 -27.31 25.63 12.52
N VAL A 119 -26.85 24.51 11.96
CA VAL A 119 -25.89 23.62 12.62
C VAL A 119 -24.51 24.32 12.63
N PRO A 120 -23.88 24.55 13.80
CA PRO A 120 -22.61 25.24 13.84
C PRO A 120 -21.49 24.36 13.27
N VAL A 121 -20.91 24.79 12.14
CA VAL A 121 -19.68 24.21 11.59
C VAL A 121 -18.54 24.48 12.56
N VAL A 122 -17.99 23.43 13.19
CA VAL A 122 -16.79 23.54 14.04
C VAL A 122 -15.61 23.97 13.17
N SER A 123 -15.34 25.27 13.19
CA SER A 123 -14.27 25.92 12.45
C SER A 123 -12.94 25.70 13.18
N GLY A 124 -12.22 24.64 12.84
CA GLY A 124 -10.86 24.42 13.32
C GLY A 124 -9.93 25.62 13.03
N PRO A 125 -8.80 25.74 13.76
CA PRO A 125 -7.86 26.85 13.59
C PRO A 125 -7.46 27.02 12.12
N ALA A 126 -7.31 28.27 11.65
CA ALA A 126 -7.06 28.57 10.24
C ALA A 126 -5.86 27.80 9.67
N LEU A 127 -4.85 27.56 10.51
CA LEU A 127 -3.68 26.74 10.21
C LEU A 127 -4.03 25.30 9.79
N TRP A 128 -4.98 24.64 10.48
CA TRP A 128 -5.40 23.27 10.17
C TRP A 128 -6.13 23.17 8.82
N ARG A 129 -6.90 24.19 8.46
CA ARG A 129 -7.57 24.26 7.16
C ARG A 129 -6.57 24.43 6.02
N SER A 130 -5.56 25.27 6.22
CA SER A 130 -4.48 25.47 5.25
C SER A 130 -3.62 24.22 5.11
N LEU A 131 -3.16 23.63 6.22
CA LEU A 131 -2.36 22.39 6.22
C LEU A 131 -3.12 21.24 5.56
N ARG A 132 -4.40 21.03 5.90
CA ARG A 132 -5.20 19.96 5.31
C ARG A 132 -5.33 20.11 3.80
N ARG A 133 -5.63 21.32 3.32
CA ARG A 133 -5.69 21.61 1.88
C ARG A 133 -4.33 21.43 1.20
N TRP A 134 -3.25 21.83 1.87
CA TRP A 134 -1.90 21.72 1.34
C TRP A 134 -1.46 20.25 1.26
N CYS A 135 -1.71 19.44 2.29
CA CYS A 135 -1.44 18.01 2.29
C CYS A 135 -2.28 17.26 1.24
N TYR A 136 -3.58 17.56 1.11
CA TYR A 136 -4.39 16.99 0.03
C TYR A 136 -3.90 17.42 -1.35
N ALA A 137 -3.49 18.68 -1.51
CA ALA A 137 -2.95 19.18 -2.78
C ALA A 137 -1.58 18.56 -3.11
N LEU A 138 -0.76 18.26 -2.09
CA LEU A 138 0.54 17.61 -2.21
C LEU A 138 0.38 16.13 -2.56
N GLN A 139 -0.56 15.44 -1.91
CA GLN A 139 -0.87 14.02 -2.13
C GLN A 139 -1.63 13.79 -3.44
N ALA A 140 -2.45 14.74 -3.90
CA ALA A 140 -3.10 14.70 -5.21
C ALA A 140 -2.18 15.20 -6.35
N HIS A 141 -0.95 15.62 -6.04
CA HIS A 141 -0.04 16.15 -7.04
C HIS A 141 0.57 15.02 -7.86
N ARG A 142 0.37 15.04 -9.19
CA ARG A 142 0.96 14.06 -10.14
C ARG A 142 2.49 13.93 -10.02
N HIS A 143 3.17 14.95 -9.52
CA HIS A 143 4.61 14.91 -9.27
C HIS A 143 4.99 14.09 -8.04
N PHE A 144 4.13 13.96 -7.03
CA PHE A 144 4.40 13.09 -5.88
C PHE A 144 4.52 11.63 -6.34
N GLU A 145 3.55 11.18 -7.14
CA GLU A 145 3.57 9.86 -7.78
C GLU A 145 4.82 9.65 -8.66
N VAL A 146 5.23 10.66 -9.44
CA VAL A 146 6.44 10.54 -10.28
C VAL A 146 7.71 10.54 -9.45
N VAL A 147 7.78 11.32 -8.37
CA VAL A 147 8.94 11.36 -7.47
C VAL A 147 9.07 10.04 -6.71
N THR A 148 7.98 9.46 -6.23
CA THR A 148 8.00 8.12 -5.62
C THR A 148 8.38 7.07 -6.64
N MET A 149 7.88 7.13 -7.89
CA MET A 149 8.30 6.22 -8.96
C MET A 149 9.80 6.34 -9.27
N VAL A 150 10.35 7.56 -9.31
CA VAL A 150 11.77 7.79 -9.55
C VAL A 150 12.62 7.28 -8.38
N VAL A 151 12.17 7.47 -7.14
CA VAL A 151 12.86 6.95 -5.94
C VAL A 151 12.79 5.43 -5.81
N ILE A 152 11.74 4.79 -6.33
CA ILE A 152 11.62 3.31 -6.37
C ILE A 152 12.56 2.70 -7.42
N ILE A 153 12.86 3.44 -8.49
CA ILE A 153 13.68 2.97 -9.62
C ILE A 153 15.19 3.20 -9.40
N ILE A 154 15.56 4.21 -8.59
CA ILE A 154 16.96 4.55 -8.25
C ILE A 154 17.43 3.72 -7.06
#